data_AF-A0A2J6WUD7-F1
#
_entry.id   AF-A0A2J6WUD7-F1
#
_cell.length_a   1.000
_cell.length_b   1.000
_cell.length_c   1.000
_cell.angle_alpha   90.00
_cell.angle_beta   90.00
_cell.angle_gamma   90.00
#
_symmetry.space_group_name_H-M   'P 1'
#
loop_
_entity.id
_entity.type
_entity.pdbx_description
1 polymer ?
#
loop_
_entity_poly.entity_id
_entity_poly.type
_entity_poly.pdbx_seq_one_letter_code
_entity_poly.pdbx_strand_id
1 'polypeptide(L)'
;MDIGTTVWPPMPARPQALAASWSSYDHGALRDYLQRAREVGLRQVRFDLRWAEVQPGEQRISVSALDGFHRGLDLAQANGLQVIVSLLSATLGPLLHLPDWSLGIPTQALTTQAVTELLSKPALTILDNASYRREPVRDLYTEPEMRSAQRYLLREVIGNFATHPAIHGWLLAAGWERVR
;
A
#
# COMPACT_ATOMS: atom_id res chain seq x y z
N MET A 1 -11.49 1.37 -24.89
CA MET A 1 -11.08 2.11 -23.68
C MET A 1 -11.45 1.24 -22.50
N ASP A 2 -10.46 0.81 -21.72
CA ASP A 2 -10.72 0.04 -20.51
C ASP A 2 -10.99 0.99 -19.35
N ILE A 3 -12.14 0.84 -18.71
CA ILE A 3 -12.56 1.63 -17.56
C ILE A 3 -12.45 0.74 -16.32
N GLY A 4 -11.88 1.28 -15.26
CA GLY A 4 -11.69 0.59 -13.99
C GLY A 4 -11.86 1.50 -12.79
N THR A 5 -11.77 0.90 -11.61
CA THR A 5 -11.88 1.60 -10.33
C THR A 5 -10.82 1.14 -9.35
N THR A 6 -10.50 1.97 -8.36
CA THR A 6 -9.68 1.53 -7.22
C THR A 6 -10.56 0.80 -6.22
N VAL A 7 -10.09 -0.35 -5.76
CA VAL A 7 -10.78 -1.16 -4.75
C VAL A 7 -9.95 -1.15 -3.49
N TRP A 8 -10.60 -0.73 -2.41
CA TRP A 8 -10.11 -0.90 -1.06
C TRP A 8 -10.87 -2.06 -0.43
N PRO A 9 -10.18 -3.02 0.21
CA PRO A 9 -10.83 -4.15 0.84
C PRO A 9 -11.94 -3.69 1.81
N PRO A 10 -13.20 -4.13 1.63
CA PRO A 10 -14.28 -3.75 2.53
C PRO A 10 -14.02 -4.31 3.93
N MET A 11 -14.25 -3.49 4.94
CA MET A 11 -14.01 -3.91 6.32
C MET A 11 -15.14 -4.78 6.85
N PRO A 12 -14.84 -5.74 7.75
CA PRO A 12 -15.87 -6.42 8.50
C PRO A 12 -16.57 -5.44 9.44
N ALA A 13 -17.80 -5.77 9.85
CA ALA A 13 -18.63 -4.93 10.73
C ALA A 13 -17.96 -4.56 12.07
N ARG A 14 -17.01 -5.39 12.54
CA ARG A 14 -16.19 -5.13 13.73
C ARG A 14 -14.72 -5.27 13.37
N PRO A 15 -14.08 -4.17 12.92
CA PRO A 15 -12.71 -4.22 12.45
C PRO A 15 -11.71 -4.38 13.61
N GLN A 16 -10.69 -5.23 13.43
CA GLN A 16 -9.56 -5.38 14.35
C GLN A 16 -8.29 -4.66 13.84
N ALA A 17 -8.37 -4.10 12.64
CA ALA A 17 -7.29 -3.40 11.95
C ALA A 17 -7.84 -2.14 11.25
N LEU A 18 -6.95 -1.35 10.66
CA LEU A 18 -7.31 -0.17 9.88
C LEU A 18 -8.25 -0.52 8.72
N ALA A 19 -9.07 0.46 8.32
CA ALA A 19 -9.86 0.33 7.10
C ALA A 19 -8.98 -0.04 5.89
N ALA A 20 -9.52 -0.85 4.96
CA ALA A 20 -8.83 -1.31 3.75
C ALA A 20 -7.63 -2.27 3.99
N SER A 21 -7.69 -3.10 5.03
CA SER A 21 -6.64 -4.10 5.36
C SER A 21 -6.83 -5.40 4.59
N TRP A 22 -5.84 -5.79 3.79
CA TRP A 22 -5.78 -7.10 3.14
C TRP A 22 -5.70 -8.25 4.14
N SER A 23 -5.09 -8.04 5.31
CA SER A 23 -4.99 -9.09 6.34
C SER A 23 -6.32 -9.51 6.99
N SER A 24 -7.37 -8.68 6.93
CA SER A 24 -8.58 -8.90 7.73
C SER A 24 -9.88 -8.35 7.13
N TYR A 25 -9.95 -8.18 5.81
CA TYR A 25 -11.16 -7.69 5.13
C TYR A 25 -12.31 -8.70 5.13
N ASP A 26 -13.53 -8.22 4.86
CA ASP A 26 -14.69 -9.07 4.63
C ASP A 26 -14.64 -9.68 3.22
N HIS A 27 -14.33 -10.97 3.16
CA HIS A 27 -14.19 -11.72 1.92
C HIS A 27 -15.50 -11.80 1.11
N GLY A 28 -16.65 -11.93 1.78
CA GLY A 28 -17.95 -11.98 1.14
C GLY A 28 -18.29 -10.62 0.51
N ALA A 29 -18.06 -9.54 1.26
CA ALA A 29 -18.29 -8.19 0.76
C ALA A 29 -17.37 -7.85 -0.43
N LEU A 30 -16.10 -8.28 -0.42
CA LEU A 30 -15.20 -8.06 -1.56
C LEU A 30 -15.68 -8.81 -2.80
N ARG A 31 -16.06 -10.08 -2.66
CA ARG A 31 -16.62 -10.87 -3.77
C ARG A 31 -17.84 -10.17 -4.37
N ASP A 32 -18.79 -9.77 -3.53
CA ASP A 32 -20.03 -9.14 -3.98
C ASP A 32 -19.77 -7.78 -4.66
N TYR A 33 -18.79 -7.02 -4.17
CA TYR A 33 -18.33 -5.79 -4.82
C TYR A 33 -17.76 -6.07 -6.22
N LEU A 34 -16.85 -7.04 -6.34
CA LEU A 34 -16.19 -7.37 -7.61
C LEU A 34 -17.19 -7.93 -8.64
N GLN A 35 -18.15 -8.73 -8.19
CA GLN A 35 -19.24 -9.21 -9.03
C GLN A 35 -20.05 -8.04 -9.59
N ARG A 36 -20.49 -7.10 -8.72
CA ARG A 36 -21.23 -5.91 -9.16
C ARG A 36 -20.42 -5.03 -10.10
N ALA A 37 -19.13 -4.86 -9.81
CA ALA A 37 -18.21 -4.12 -10.69
C ALA A 37 -18.20 -4.72 -12.10
N ARG A 38 -18.17 -6.05 -12.21
CA ARG A 38 -18.26 -6.74 -13.50
C ARG A 38 -19.62 -6.56 -14.18
N GLU A 39 -20.72 -6.67 -13.43
CA GLU A 39 -22.09 -6.51 -13.91
C GLU A 39 -22.35 -5.12 -14.52
N VAL A 40 -21.78 -4.06 -13.93
CA VAL A 40 -21.88 -2.69 -14.48
C VAL A 40 -20.92 -2.43 -15.63
N GLY A 41 -20.15 -3.43 -16.06
CA GLY A 41 -19.31 -3.39 -17.25
C GLY A 41 -17.83 -3.05 -17.01
N LEU A 42 -17.37 -2.93 -15.75
CA LEU A 42 -15.95 -2.78 -15.49
C LEU A 42 -15.20 -4.07 -15.89
N ARG A 43 -13.96 -3.88 -16.36
CA ARG A 43 -13.06 -4.98 -16.75
C ARG A 43 -11.78 -5.00 -15.95
N GLN A 44 -11.44 -3.87 -15.32
CA GLN A 44 -10.21 -3.68 -14.59
C GLN A 44 -10.49 -3.07 -13.22
N VAL A 45 -9.73 -3.50 -12.22
CA VAL A 45 -9.68 -2.91 -10.89
C VAL A 45 -8.23 -2.62 -10.52
N ARG A 46 -8.03 -1.62 -9.66
CA ARG A 46 -6.74 -1.38 -9.02
C ARG A 46 -6.80 -1.85 -7.58
N PHE A 47 -5.89 -2.74 -7.22
CA PHE A 47 -5.67 -3.14 -5.83
C PHE A 47 -4.47 -2.39 -5.28
N ASP A 48 -4.68 -1.67 -4.19
CA ASP A 48 -3.62 -0.93 -3.50
C ASP A 48 -3.02 -1.79 -2.39
N LEU A 49 -1.78 -2.22 -2.57
CA LEU A 49 -0.95 -2.74 -1.49
C LEU A 49 -0.34 -1.56 -0.75
N ARG A 50 -0.79 -1.35 0.49
CA ARG A 50 -0.31 -0.24 1.31
C ARG A 50 1.04 -0.59 1.90
N TRP A 51 2.00 0.32 1.75
CA TRP A 51 3.39 0.04 2.14
C TRP A 51 3.52 -0.32 3.62
N ALA A 52 2.89 0.47 4.50
CA ALA A 52 2.88 0.23 5.95
C ALA A 52 2.27 -1.12 6.34
N GLU A 53 1.26 -1.60 5.60
CA GLU A 53 0.62 -2.89 5.90
C GLU A 53 1.47 -4.07 5.43
N VAL A 54 2.02 -3.97 4.22
CA VAL A 54 2.79 -5.05 3.59
C VAL A 54 4.18 -5.17 4.21
N GLN A 55 4.79 -4.04 4.60
CA GLN A 55 6.13 -4.00 5.18
C GLN A 55 6.12 -3.26 6.53
N PRO A 56 5.57 -3.90 7.59
CA PRO A 56 5.46 -3.30 8.92
C PRO A 56 6.83 -3.11 9.62
N GLY A 57 7.91 -3.65 9.06
CA GLY A 57 9.27 -3.37 9.49
C GLY A 57 10.21 -3.36 8.28
N GLU A 58 11.31 -2.63 8.36
CA GLU A 58 12.22 -2.40 7.23
C GLU A 58 12.63 -3.70 6.49
N GLN A 59 12.88 -4.77 7.26
CA GLN A 59 13.25 -6.10 6.72
C GLN A 59 12.17 -7.17 6.97
N ARG A 60 10.91 -6.76 7.19
CA ARG A 60 9.80 -7.68 7.47
C ARG A 60 8.62 -7.47 6.53
N ILE A 61 8.22 -8.53 5.82
CA ILE A 61 6.98 -8.57 5.03
C ILE A 61 5.87 -9.27 5.82
N SER A 62 4.66 -8.73 5.72
CA SER A 62 3.46 -9.24 6.37
C SER A 62 2.86 -10.40 5.59
N VAL A 63 3.05 -11.62 6.08
CA VAL A 63 2.48 -12.84 5.48
C VAL A 63 0.95 -12.76 5.44
N SER A 64 0.30 -12.29 6.51
CA SER A 64 -1.17 -12.21 6.56
C SER A 64 -1.74 -11.23 5.53
N ALA A 65 -1.04 -10.12 5.27
CA ALA A 65 -1.43 -9.19 4.22
C ALA A 65 -1.28 -9.82 2.83
N LEU A 66 -0.19 -10.55 2.57
CA LEU A 66 0.02 -11.22 1.28
C LEU A 66 -0.97 -12.38 1.06
N ASP A 67 -1.27 -13.17 2.08
CA ASP A 67 -2.28 -14.24 1.99
C ASP A 67 -3.67 -13.68 1.69
N GLY A 68 -4.02 -12.57 2.34
CA GLY A 68 -5.26 -11.86 2.07
C GLY A 68 -5.30 -11.26 0.66
N PHE A 69 -4.20 -10.68 0.22
CA PHE A 69 -4.07 -10.17 -1.14
C PHE A 69 -4.22 -11.28 -2.19
N HIS A 70 -3.60 -12.45 -1.98
CA HIS A 70 -3.77 -13.62 -2.85
C HIS A 70 -5.24 -14.00 -2.99
N ARG A 71 -5.97 -14.14 -1.89
CA ARG A 71 -7.42 -14.42 -1.91
C ARG A 71 -8.20 -13.33 -2.66
N GLY A 72 -7.79 -12.07 -2.53
CA GLY A 72 -8.36 -10.97 -3.29
C GLY A 72 -8.14 -11.13 -4.80
N LEU A 73 -6.94 -11.54 -5.22
CA LEU A 73 -6.63 -11.82 -6.62
C LEU A 73 -7.43 -13.01 -7.16
N ASP A 74 -7.61 -14.08 -6.39
CA ASP A 74 -8.46 -15.22 -6.75
C ASP A 74 -9.91 -14.77 -7.00
N LEU A 75 -10.43 -13.89 -6.13
CA LEU A 75 -11.77 -13.31 -6.30
C LEU A 75 -11.87 -12.45 -7.56
N ALA A 76 -10.85 -11.65 -7.87
CA ALA A 76 -10.83 -10.85 -9.10
C ALA A 76 -10.81 -11.75 -10.34
N GLN A 77 -9.97 -12.80 -10.35
CA GLN A 77 -9.92 -13.79 -11.42
C GLN A 77 -11.28 -14.47 -11.60
N ALA A 78 -11.90 -14.93 -10.52
CA ALA A 78 -13.19 -15.64 -10.57
C ALA A 78 -14.32 -14.76 -11.14
N ASN A 79 -14.21 -13.44 -11.00
CA ASN A 79 -15.15 -12.47 -11.58
C ASN A 79 -14.71 -11.95 -12.97
N GLY A 80 -13.63 -12.48 -13.54
CA GLY A 80 -13.11 -12.08 -14.85
C GLY A 80 -12.63 -10.62 -14.88
N LEU A 81 -12.13 -10.10 -13.76
CA LEU A 81 -11.55 -8.76 -13.65
C LEU A 81 -10.03 -8.83 -13.73
N GLN A 82 -9.47 -7.89 -14.47
CA GLN A 82 -8.04 -7.64 -14.54
C GLN A 82 -7.60 -6.76 -13.37
N VAL A 83 -6.45 -7.04 -12.77
CA VAL A 83 -5.94 -6.29 -11.63
C VAL A 83 -4.68 -5.53 -12.03
N ILE A 84 -4.69 -4.22 -11.78
CA ILE A 84 -3.47 -3.42 -11.68
C ILE A 84 -3.09 -3.32 -10.21
N VAL A 85 -1.89 -3.75 -9.85
CA VAL A 85 -1.44 -3.76 -8.45
C VAL A 85 -0.58 -2.53 -8.18
N SER A 86 -0.99 -1.69 -7.23
CA SER A 86 -0.14 -0.61 -6.72
C SER A 86 0.68 -1.10 -5.53
N LEU A 87 2.01 -1.19 -5.67
CA LEU A 87 2.90 -1.87 -4.72
C LEU A 87 3.20 -1.06 -3.46
N LEU A 88 3.73 0.15 -3.63
CA LEU A 88 4.16 1.04 -2.55
C LEU A 88 3.09 2.10 -2.28
N SER A 89 1.82 1.71 -2.11
CA SER A 89 0.75 2.70 -1.90
C SER A 89 0.95 3.40 -0.56
N ALA A 90 1.08 4.73 -0.59
CA ALA A 90 1.25 5.60 0.56
C ALA A 90 -0.08 6.19 1.05
N THR A 91 -1.22 5.76 0.50
CA THR A 91 -2.53 6.40 0.77
C THR A 91 -3.53 5.44 1.40
N LEU A 92 -4.32 5.97 2.32
CA LEU A 92 -5.56 5.38 2.81
C LEU A 92 -6.68 6.42 2.67
N GLY A 93 -7.40 6.36 1.55
CA GLY A 93 -8.33 7.43 1.17
C GLY A 93 -7.62 8.80 1.14
N PRO A 94 -8.10 9.81 1.88
CA PRO A 94 -7.45 11.12 1.95
C PRO A 94 -6.21 11.14 2.85
N LEU A 95 -5.95 10.11 3.65
CA LEU A 95 -4.81 10.08 4.58
C LEU A 95 -3.56 9.53 3.90
N LEU A 96 -2.40 9.96 4.40
CA LEU A 96 -1.13 9.29 4.14
C LEU A 96 -0.93 8.16 5.15
N HIS A 97 -0.49 7.01 4.66
CA HIS A 97 -0.26 5.81 5.45
C HIS A 97 1.10 5.23 5.03
N LEU A 98 2.11 5.54 5.84
CA LEU A 98 3.51 5.16 5.60
C LEU A 98 4.02 4.34 6.79
N PRO A 99 4.97 3.41 6.57
CA PRO A 99 5.55 2.67 7.67
C PRO A 99 6.27 3.61 8.65
N ASP A 100 6.21 3.32 9.96
CA ASP A 100 6.88 4.12 10.99
C ASP A 100 8.38 4.30 10.75
N TRP A 101 9.06 3.24 10.32
CA TRP A 101 10.49 3.22 10.03
C TRP A 101 10.90 4.09 8.82
N SER A 102 9.92 4.58 8.05
CA SER A 102 10.12 5.56 6.97
C SER A 102 10.01 7.01 7.45
N LEU A 103 9.74 7.23 8.73
CA LEU A 103 9.60 8.54 9.36
C LEU A 103 10.83 8.88 10.21
N GLY A 104 10.97 10.17 10.53
CA GLY A 104 12.00 10.68 11.42
C GLY A 104 13.27 11.14 10.71
N ILE A 105 14.26 11.51 11.53
CA ILE A 105 15.57 11.97 11.07
C ILE A 105 16.55 10.79 11.17
N PRO A 106 17.21 10.38 10.08
CA PRO A 106 18.26 9.36 10.17
C PRO A 106 19.34 9.81 11.16
N THR A 107 19.83 8.91 12.02
CA THR A 107 20.92 9.21 12.96
C THR A 107 22.16 9.78 12.25
N GLN A 108 22.37 9.34 11.01
CA GLN A 108 23.48 9.73 10.14
C GLN A 108 23.32 11.17 9.60
N ALA A 109 22.10 11.71 9.64
CA ALA A 109 21.73 13.05 9.19
C ALA A 109 21.61 14.06 10.34
N LEU A 110 22.11 13.74 11.54
CA LEU A 110 22.15 14.63 12.70
C LEU A 110 23.22 15.75 12.56
N THR A 111 23.41 16.27 11.35
CA THR A 111 24.12 17.54 11.15
C THR A 111 23.11 18.68 11.27
N THR A 112 23.53 19.83 11.80
CA THR A 112 22.63 20.98 12.02
C THR A 112 21.92 21.43 10.74
N GLN A 113 22.58 21.32 9.58
CA GLN A 113 22.02 21.71 8.29
C GLN A 113 20.92 20.77 7.79
N ALA A 114 21.14 19.45 7.84
CA ALA A 114 20.15 18.46 7.40
C ALA A 114 18.89 18.48 8.29
N VAL A 115 19.07 18.68 9.60
CA VAL A 115 17.94 18.87 10.53
C VAL A 115 17.14 20.12 10.18
N THR A 116 17.80 21.24 9.88
CA THR A 116 17.13 22.51 9.54
C THR A 116 16.31 22.39 8.25
N GLU A 117 16.88 21.77 7.20
CA GLU A 117 16.17 21.54 5.94
C GLU A 117 14.94 20.64 6.14
N LEU A 118 15.06 19.60 6.95
CA LEU A 118 13.97 18.67 7.21
C LEU A 118 12.83 19.31 8.01
N LEU A 119 13.16 20.14 9.02
CA LEU A 119 12.17 20.87 9.81
C LEU A 119 11.49 22.02 9.05
N SER A 120 12.07 22.46 7.94
CA SER A 120 11.46 23.48 7.07
C SER A 120 10.31 22.94 6.21
N LYS A 121 10.18 21.60 6.09
CA LYS A 121 9.10 20.96 5.36
C LYS A 121 7.80 20.97 6.18
N PRO A 122 6.64 21.12 5.54
CA PRO A 122 5.36 21.08 6.25
C PRO A 122 5.16 19.73 6.93
N ALA A 123 4.77 19.75 8.20
CA ALA A 123 4.49 18.54 8.95
C ALA A 123 3.26 17.84 8.37
N LEU A 124 3.46 16.68 7.74
CA LEU A 124 2.39 15.85 7.20
C LEU A 124 1.73 15.06 8.33
N THR A 125 0.41 14.86 8.25
CA THR A 125 -0.29 13.94 9.15
C THR A 125 -0.25 12.55 8.53
N ILE A 126 0.58 11.68 9.12
CA ILE A 126 0.77 10.30 8.69
C ILE A 126 0.02 9.39 9.65
N LEU A 127 -0.75 8.44 9.12
CA LEU A 127 -1.26 7.33 9.90
C LEU A 127 -0.23 6.19 9.86
N ASP A 128 0.06 5.60 11.02
CA ASP A 128 0.94 4.44 11.17
C ASP A 128 0.29 3.46 12.16
N ASN A 129 -0.08 2.26 11.69
CA ASN A 129 -0.60 1.11 12.45
C ASN A 129 -1.82 1.33 13.37
N ALA A 130 -2.18 2.58 13.71
CA ALA A 130 -3.36 3.10 14.40
C ALA A 130 -3.13 4.55 14.92
N SER A 131 -1.89 5.05 14.87
CA SER A 131 -1.48 6.34 15.47
C SER A 131 -1.25 7.41 14.41
N TYR A 132 -1.60 8.66 14.74
CA TYR A 132 -1.23 9.82 13.93
C TYR A 132 0.16 10.30 14.32
N ARG A 133 1.03 10.44 13.33
CA ARG A 133 2.39 10.98 13.44
C ARG A 133 2.54 12.25 12.63
N ARG A 134 3.44 13.11 13.09
CA ARG A 134 3.82 14.39 12.45
C ARG A 134 5.33 14.51 12.24
N GLU A 135 6.04 13.40 12.33
CA GLU A 135 7.46 13.32 12.04
C GLU A 135 7.70 13.53 10.55
N PRO A 136 8.84 14.14 10.16
CA PRO A 136 9.17 14.28 8.75
C PRO A 136 9.34 12.92 8.09
N VAL A 137 8.98 12.82 6.82
CA VAL A 137 9.23 11.61 6.04
C VAL A 137 10.68 11.60 5.57
N ARG A 138 11.33 10.44 5.71
CA ARG A 138 12.69 10.21 5.21
C ARG A 138 12.74 10.34 3.70
N ASP A 139 13.94 10.52 3.13
CA ASP A 139 14.08 10.64 1.68
C ASP A 139 13.86 9.27 1.00
N LEU A 140 12.64 9.06 0.51
CA LEU A 140 12.23 7.82 -0.16
C LEU A 140 12.98 7.57 -1.48
N TYR A 141 13.65 8.57 -2.06
CA TYR A 141 14.25 8.49 -3.38
C TYR A 141 15.76 8.29 -3.32
N THR A 142 16.45 8.98 -2.40
CA THR A 142 17.91 8.99 -2.36
C THR A 142 18.50 8.20 -1.20
N GLU A 143 17.74 7.91 -0.15
CA GLU A 143 18.30 7.24 1.01
C GLU A 143 18.55 5.74 0.72
N PRO A 144 19.76 5.19 1.00
CA PRO A 144 20.07 3.79 0.68
C PRO A 144 19.19 2.78 1.40
N GLU A 145 18.87 3.02 2.68
CA GLU A 145 18.01 2.18 3.53
C GLU A 145 16.59 2.12 2.95
N MET A 146 15.98 3.28 2.64
CA MET A 146 14.67 3.35 1.98
C MET A 146 14.63 2.59 0.65
N ARG A 147 15.65 2.77 -0.20
CA ARG A 147 15.74 2.06 -1.49
C ARG A 147 15.93 0.55 -1.31
N SER A 148 16.63 0.13 -0.25
CA SER A 148 16.80 -1.28 0.09
C SER A 148 15.48 -1.92 0.50
N ALA A 149 14.74 -1.25 1.39
CA ALA A 149 13.42 -1.69 1.84
C ALA A 149 12.41 -1.78 0.69
N GLN A 150 12.38 -0.80 -0.21
CA GLN A 150 11.57 -0.85 -1.43
C GLN A 150 11.91 -2.04 -2.30
N ARG A 151 13.21 -2.25 -2.61
CA ARG A 151 13.66 -3.41 -3.40
C ARG A 151 13.28 -4.74 -2.76
N TYR A 152 13.31 -4.82 -1.43
CA TYR A 152 12.86 -6.00 -0.70
C TYR A 152 11.38 -6.26 -0.92
N LEU A 153 10.50 -5.28 -0.70
CA LEU A 153 9.07 -5.41 -0.96
C LEU A 153 8.79 -5.81 -2.41
N LEU A 154 9.41 -5.14 -3.38
CA LEU A 154 9.22 -5.45 -4.80
C LEU A 154 9.59 -6.90 -5.11
N ARG A 155 10.73 -7.38 -4.59
CA ARG A 155 11.18 -8.77 -4.78
C ARG A 155 10.18 -9.77 -4.20
N GLU A 156 9.74 -9.56 -2.97
CA GLU A 156 8.83 -10.50 -2.31
C GLU A 156 7.45 -10.49 -2.97
N VAL A 157 6.87 -9.31 -3.23
CA VAL A 157 5.52 -9.23 -3.82
C VAL A 157 5.52 -9.70 -5.27
N ILE A 158 6.39 -9.16 -6.12
CA ILE A 158 6.41 -9.56 -7.53
C ILE A 158 6.85 -11.02 -7.65
N GLY A 159 7.83 -11.47 -6.86
CA GLY A 159 8.28 -12.86 -6.85
C GLY A 159 7.17 -13.87 -6.52
N ASN A 160 6.26 -13.52 -5.61
CA ASN A 160 5.13 -14.39 -5.24
C ASN A 160 3.96 -14.32 -6.22
N PHE A 161 3.73 -13.18 -6.90
CA PHE A 161 2.49 -12.94 -7.64
C PHE A 161 2.64 -12.68 -9.14
N ALA A 162 3.85 -12.55 -9.69
CA ALA A 162 4.07 -12.22 -11.11
C ALA A 162 3.34 -13.13 -12.11
N THR A 163 3.10 -14.40 -11.75
CA THR A 163 2.44 -15.39 -12.59
C THR A 163 0.94 -15.51 -12.34
N HIS A 164 0.38 -14.72 -11.41
CA HIS A 164 -1.04 -14.81 -11.07
C HIS A 164 -1.90 -14.30 -12.24
N PRO A 165 -2.88 -15.08 -12.74
CA PRO A 165 -3.63 -14.77 -13.97
C PRO A 165 -4.47 -13.49 -13.89
N ALA A 166 -4.89 -13.09 -12.69
CA ALA A 166 -5.60 -11.82 -12.50
C ALA A 166 -4.72 -10.58 -12.77
N ILE A 167 -3.40 -10.66 -12.58
CA ILE A 167 -2.53 -9.48 -12.63
C ILE A 167 -2.21 -9.12 -14.08
N HIS A 168 -2.54 -7.89 -14.46
CA HIS A 168 -2.34 -7.36 -15.80
C HIS A 168 -1.39 -6.16 -15.85
N GLY A 169 -0.94 -5.70 -14.69
CA GLY A 169 0.04 -4.63 -14.61
C GLY A 169 0.41 -4.26 -13.19
N TRP A 170 1.51 -3.52 -13.10
CA TRP A 170 2.10 -3.07 -11.86
C TRP A 170 2.21 -1.55 -11.89
N LEU A 171 1.74 -0.91 -10.84
CA LEU A 171 2.00 0.48 -10.53
C LEU A 171 3.03 0.51 -9.39
N LEU A 172 4.18 1.13 -9.63
CA LEU A 172 5.30 1.13 -8.68
C LEU A 172 4.89 1.71 -7.32
N ALA A 173 4.19 2.83 -7.34
CA ALA A 173 3.76 3.55 -6.15
C ALA A 173 2.51 4.38 -6.44
N ALA A 174 1.72 4.63 -5.40
CA ALA A 174 0.60 5.56 -5.44
C ALA A 174 0.67 6.52 -4.24
N GLY A 175 0.39 7.80 -4.49
CA GLY A 175 0.33 8.82 -3.44
C GLY A 175 1.67 9.37 -2.97
N TRP A 176 2.79 8.97 -3.58
CA TRP A 176 4.14 9.43 -3.22
C TRP A 176 4.38 10.91 -3.55
N GLU A 177 3.64 11.44 -4.52
CA GLU A 177 3.65 12.86 -4.87
C GLU A 177 3.17 13.76 -3.72
N ARG A 178 2.42 13.19 -2.76
CA ARG A 178 1.86 13.89 -1.60
C ARG A 178 2.79 13.85 -0.38
N VAL A 179 3.92 13.17 -0.49
CA VAL A 179 4.87 12.90 0.61
C VAL A 179 6.07 13.87 0.57
N ARG A 180 6.09 14.79 -0.38
CA ARG A 180 7.18 15.77 -0.57
C ARG A 180 6.90 17.11 0.11
#